data_AF-A0A3B8W1Z5-F1
#
_entry.id   AF-A0A3B8W1Z5-F1
#
_cell.length_a   1.000
_cell.length_b   1.000
_cell.length_c   1.000
_cell.angle_alpha   90.00
_cell.angle_beta   90.00
_cell.angle_gamma   90.00
#
_symmetry.space_group_name_H-M   'P 1'
#
loop_
_entity.id
_entity.type
_entity.pdbx_description
1 polymer ?
#
loop_
_entity_poly.entity_id
_entity_poly.type
_entity_poly.pdbx_seq_one_letter_code
_entity_poly.pdbx_strand_id
1 'polypeptide(L)'
;MKNKSYILAALLGAASLSGCSVDKFAEINTDPATVTKGNIVYLATEGMLKFEPSEYTFWFYNAKYFSQFIQASVPSGGFKSDFNIMGERGGQGSQTLEVQRIYREVENQLKQMSAEDAAKYAQIKSMFYPMMVYLGIFDTDVYGDMPYTEAALAAYTNPMLLTPKYDSMSDLYDVWMSQLNEALDNFTKQHEQTQITMGSQDFIYKGDISKWARFTNSLKLKLAVRYLNIDKDKAFKIAKEVVSSP
;
A
#
# COMPACT_ATOMS: atom_id res chain seq x y z
N MET A 1 34.51 -21.43 -59.51
CA MET A 1 33.36 -20.49 -59.62
C MET A 1 32.09 -20.96 -58.91
N LYS A 2 31.88 -22.25 -58.64
CA LYS A 2 30.64 -22.76 -58.00
C LYS A 2 30.40 -22.35 -56.53
N ASN A 3 31.42 -21.90 -55.80
CA ASN A 3 31.29 -21.60 -54.36
C ASN A 3 31.09 -20.11 -54.05
N LYS A 4 31.33 -19.21 -55.02
CA LYS A 4 31.19 -17.75 -54.81
C LYS A 4 29.72 -17.32 -54.71
N SER A 5 28.83 -18.02 -55.42
CA SER A 5 27.38 -17.81 -55.36
C SER A 5 26.76 -18.19 -54.02
N TYR A 6 27.26 -19.25 -53.36
CA TYR A 6 26.80 -19.63 -52.02
C TYR A 6 27.29 -18.66 -50.94
N ILE A 7 28.52 -18.14 -51.07
CA ILE A 7 29.05 -17.12 -50.15
C ILE A 7 28.28 -15.80 -50.30
N LEU A 8 27.96 -15.39 -51.53
CA LEU A 8 27.18 -14.19 -51.79
C LEU A 8 25.75 -14.32 -51.27
N ALA A 9 25.11 -15.48 -51.45
CA ALA A 9 23.79 -15.77 -50.90
C ALA A 9 23.78 -15.80 -49.36
N ALA A 10 24.81 -16.33 -48.73
CA ALA A 10 24.96 -16.32 -47.27
C ALA A 10 25.17 -14.90 -46.71
N LEU A 11 25.95 -14.06 -47.41
CA LEU A 11 26.17 -12.65 -47.03
C LEU A 11 24.89 -11.81 -47.21
N LEU A 12 24.13 -12.03 -48.29
CA LEU A 12 22.82 -11.39 -48.51
C LEU A 12 21.78 -11.85 -47.47
N GLY A 13 21.77 -13.13 -47.11
CA GLY A 13 20.89 -13.68 -46.08
C GLY A 13 21.22 -13.18 -44.66
N ALA A 14 22.51 -13.00 -44.35
CA ALA A 14 22.94 -12.43 -43.08
C ALA A 14 22.59 -10.93 -42.97
N ALA A 15 22.69 -10.17 -44.07
CA ALA A 15 22.29 -8.77 -44.11
C ALA A 15 20.78 -8.57 -43.89
N SER A 16 19.94 -9.49 -44.37
CA SER A 16 18.48 -9.43 -44.18
C SER A 16 17.99 -9.71 -42.75
N LEU A 17 18.86 -10.21 -41.85
CA LEU A 17 18.52 -10.41 -40.43
C LEU A 17 18.78 -9.18 -39.56
N SER A 18 19.39 -8.12 -40.10
CA SER A 18 19.69 -6.88 -39.37
C SER A 18 18.53 -5.87 -39.31
N GLY A 19 17.38 -6.18 -39.90
CA GLY A 19 16.27 -5.25 -40.09
C GLY A 19 15.19 -5.20 -39.00
N CYS A 20 15.23 -6.06 -37.99
CA CYS A 20 14.24 -6.03 -36.90
C CYS A 20 14.70 -5.08 -35.80
N SER A 21 14.54 -3.77 -36.01
CA SER A 21 14.68 -2.80 -34.93
C SER A 21 13.52 -2.99 -33.95
N VAL A 22 13.73 -3.80 -32.91
CA VAL A 22 12.80 -4.01 -31.79
C VAL A 22 12.30 -2.67 -31.26
N ASP A 23 13.20 -1.68 -31.16
CA ASP A 23 12.88 -0.33 -30.69
C ASP A 23 11.83 0.38 -31.55
N LYS A 24 11.91 0.24 -32.87
CA LYS A 24 10.95 0.87 -33.81
C LYS A 24 9.60 0.16 -33.80
N PHE A 25 9.59 -1.15 -33.54
CA PHE A 25 8.35 -1.92 -33.37
C PHE A 25 7.68 -1.62 -32.02
N ALA A 26 8.48 -1.43 -30.96
CA ALA A 26 8.01 -0.96 -29.67
C ALA A 26 7.42 0.45 -29.82
N GLU A 27 8.11 1.37 -30.50
CA GLU A 27 7.64 2.74 -30.74
C GLU A 27 6.33 2.79 -31.53
N ILE A 28 6.17 1.98 -32.58
CA ILE A 28 4.91 1.90 -33.36
C ILE A 28 3.76 1.30 -32.56
N ASN A 29 4.04 0.35 -31.64
CA ASN A 29 3.01 -0.32 -30.82
C ASN A 29 2.81 0.31 -29.44
N THR A 30 3.46 1.44 -29.16
CA THR A 30 3.19 2.21 -27.94
C THR A 30 2.29 3.37 -28.33
N ASP A 31 1.03 3.36 -27.89
CA ASP A 31 0.14 4.48 -28.15
C ASP A 31 0.69 5.73 -27.42
N PRO A 32 1.01 6.83 -28.13
CA PRO A 32 1.53 8.05 -27.49
C PRO A 32 0.53 8.67 -26.50
N ALA A 33 -0.76 8.34 -26.59
CA ALA A 33 -1.80 8.75 -25.66
C ALA A 33 -1.86 7.87 -24.39
N THR A 34 -1.17 6.72 -24.36
CA THR A 34 -1.10 5.90 -23.15
C THR A 34 -0.31 6.65 -22.08
N VAL A 35 -0.97 7.00 -20.98
CA VAL A 35 -0.31 7.52 -19.79
C VAL A 35 0.48 6.39 -19.15
N THR A 36 1.78 6.33 -19.42
CA THR A 36 2.68 5.30 -18.87
C THR A 36 3.17 5.60 -17.46
N LYS A 37 3.06 6.87 -17.02
CA LYS A 37 3.42 7.32 -15.67
C LYS A 37 2.22 7.98 -14.99
N GLY A 38 1.70 7.35 -13.94
CA GLY A 38 0.59 7.89 -13.17
C GLY A 38 0.96 9.20 -12.48
N ASN A 39 0.02 10.15 -12.38
CA ASN A 39 0.23 11.37 -11.59
C ASN A 39 0.17 11.02 -10.09
N ILE A 40 1.20 11.39 -9.31
CA ILE A 40 1.30 11.04 -7.88
C ILE A 40 0.09 11.54 -7.06
N VAL A 41 -0.47 12.70 -7.37
CA VAL A 41 -1.67 13.23 -6.69
C VAL A 41 -2.88 12.33 -6.98
N TYR A 42 -3.04 11.88 -8.22
CA TYR A 42 -4.14 10.99 -8.59
C TYR A 42 -3.95 9.58 -8.04
N LEU A 43 -2.72 9.07 -8.00
CA LEU A 43 -2.39 7.83 -7.32
C LEU A 43 -2.72 7.93 -5.82
N ALA A 44 -2.40 9.05 -5.17
CA ALA A 44 -2.80 9.26 -3.77
C ALA A 44 -4.32 9.30 -3.58
N THR A 45 -5.08 9.92 -4.49
CA THR A 45 -6.55 9.83 -4.49
C THR A 45 -7.02 8.39 -4.65
N GLU A 46 -6.42 7.62 -5.55
CA GLU A 46 -6.75 6.20 -5.74
C GLU A 46 -6.45 5.39 -4.47
N GLY A 47 -5.33 5.65 -3.80
CA GLY A 47 -4.98 5.04 -2.52
C GLY A 47 -6.04 5.32 -1.45
N MET A 48 -6.58 6.54 -1.42
CA MET A 48 -7.68 6.90 -0.52
C MET A 48 -9.00 6.21 -0.90
N LEU A 49 -9.29 6.02 -2.19
CA LEU A 49 -10.46 5.26 -2.65
C LEU A 49 -10.36 3.78 -2.28
N LYS A 50 -9.13 3.22 -2.30
CA LYS A 50 -8.83 1.85 -1.88
C LYS A 50 -8.72 1.67 -0.38
N PHE A 51 -8.76 2.76 0.41
CA PHE A 51 -8.78 2.70 1.86
C PHE A 51 -10.18 2.29 2.37
N GLU A 52 -10.53 1.03 2.15
CA GLU A 52 -11.84 0.45 2.50
C GLU A 52 -11.68 -0.69 3.52
N PRO A 53 -11.70 -0.40 4.83
CA PRO A 53 -11.49 -1.42 5.85
C PRO A 53 -12.66 -2.40 6.03
N SER A 54 -13.83 -2.09 5.49
CA SER A 54 -15.03 -2.91 5.69
C SER A 54 -15.91 -2.82 4.45
N GLU A 55 -15.48 -3.53 3.40
CA GLU A 55 -16.21 -3.61 2.14
C GLU A 55 -17.62 -4.19 2.33
N TYR A 56 -18.51 -3.96 1.37
CA TYR A 56 -19.86 -4.53 1.36
C TYR A 56 -19.86 -6.06 1.59
N THR A 57 -18.88 -6.75 1.04
CA THR A 57 -18.67 -8.19 1.19
C THR A 57 -18.35 -8.58 2.64
N PHE A 58 -17.64 -7.74 3.41
CA PHE A 58 -17.47 -7.95 4.86
C PHE A 58 -18.83 -7.99 5.54
N TRP A 59 -19.69 -7.00 5.30
CA TRP A 59 -21.02 -6.98 5.88
C TRP A 59 -21.86 -8.19 5.41
N PHE A 60 -21.89 -8.44 4.11
CA PHE A 60 -22.74 -9.48 3.51
C PHE A 60 -22.38 -10.88 4.02
N TYR A 61 -21.09 -11.22 4.06
CA TYR A 61 -20.63 -12.53 4.49
C TYR A 61 -20.41 -12.63 6.01
N ASN A 62 -19.90 -11.57 6.65
CA ASN A 62 -19.44 -11.64 8.03
C ASN A 62 -20.38 -11.02 9.07
N ALA A 63 -21.27 -10.09 8.73
CA ALA A 63 -22.11 -9.41 9.73
C ALA A 63 -22.99 -10.39 10.52
N LYS A 64 -23.47 -11.45 9.88
CA LYS A 64 -24.21 -12.53 10.55
C LYS A 64 -23.35 -13.22 11.62
N TYR A 65 -22.09 -13.52 11.33
CA TYR A 65 -21.19 -14.17 12.28
C TYR A 65 -20.78 -13.22 13.42
N PHE A 66 -20.41 -11.97 13.11
CA PHE A 66 -20.04 -10.98 14.13
C PHE A 66 -21.20 -10.65 15.07
N SER A 67 -22.40 -10.37 14.53
CA SER A 67 -23.59 -10.05 15.33
C SER A 67 -24.01 -11.20 16.27
N GLN A 68 -23.75 -12.45 15.88
CA GLN A 68 -23.93 -13.62 16.73
C GLN A 68 -22.88 -13.67 17.85
N PHE A 69 -21.61 -13.39 17.56
CA PHE A 69 -20.52 -13.42 18.54
C PHE A 69 -20.70 -12.36 19.63
N ILE A 70 -21.11 -11.15 19.26
CA ILE A 70 -21.35 -10.05 20.20
C ILE A 70 -22.79 -10.02 20.75
N GLN A 71 -23.62 -11.01 20.43
CA GLN A 71 -25.03 -11.11 20.82
C GLN A 71 -25.87 -9.86 20.48
N ALA A 72 -25.47 -9.10 19.46
CA ALA A 72 -26.21 -7.91 19.01
C ALA A 72 -27.55 -8.27 18.34
N SER A 73 -27.69 -9.52 17.90
CA SER A 73 -28.96 -10.10 17.46
C SER A 73 -29.05 -11.54 17.96
N VAL A 74 -30.16 -11.89 18.60
CA VAL A 74 -30.43 -13.27 19.02
C VAL A 74 -31.15 -13.97 17.86
N PRO A 75 -30.52 -14.91 17.15
CA PRO A 75 -31.23 -15.67 16.13
C PRO A 75 -32.39 -16.45 16.78
N SER A 76 -33.51 -16.57 16.07
CA SER A 76 -34.69 -17.32 16.55
C SER A 76 -34.43 -18.82 16.71
N GLY A 77 -33.35 -19.35 16.13
CA GLY A 77 -32.81 -20.68 16.40
C GLY A 77 -31.52 -20.60 17.21
N GLY A 78 -31.32 -21.52 18.15
CA GLY A 78 -30.09 -21.61 18.95
C GLY A 78 -28.81 -21.75 18.12
N PHE A 79 -27.65 -21.65 18.79
CA PHE A 79 -26.34 -21.76 18.13
C PHE A 79 -26.22 -23.08 17.37
N LYS A 80 -26.09 -22.99 16.03
CA LYS A 80 -25.80 -24.14 15.17
C LYS A 80 -24.30 -24.40 15.14
N SER A 81 -23.89 -25.60 14.72
CA SER A 81 -22.48 -25.99 14.52
C SER A 81 -21.69 -25.00 13.65
N ASP A 82 -22.39 -24.31 12.76
CA ASP A 82 -21.83 -23.28 11.87
C ASP A 82 -21.21 -22.09 12.62
N PHE A 83 -21.50 -21.93 13.92
CA PHE A 83 -20.85 -20.93 14.79
C PHE A 83 -19.32 -21.07 14.84
N ASN A 84 -18.80 -22.28 14.63
CA ASN A 84 -17.36 -22.57 14.60
C ASN A 84 -16.79 -22.69 13.19
N ILE A 85 -17.60 -22.48 12.13
CA ILE A 85 -17.13 -22.60 10.75
C ILE A 85 -16.62 -21.24 10.30
N MET A 86 -15.30 -21.13 10.12
CA MET A 86 -14.68 -20.01 9.43
C MET A 86 -15.05 -20.10 7.93
N GLY A 87 -16.08 -19.38 7.49
CA GLY A 87 -16.60 -19.38 6.12
C GLY A 87 -15.88 -18.44 5.14
N GLU A 88 -16.42 -18.30 3.92
CA GLU A 88 -15.92 -17.40 2.87
C GLU A 88 -15.87 -15.95 3.37
N ARG A 89 -14.66 -15.40 3.46
CA ARG A 89 -14.39 -14.09 4.05
C ARG A 89 -14.27 -13.08 2.93
N GLY A 90 -15.32 -12.27 2.75
CA GLY A 90 -15.45 -11.23 1.72
C GLY A 90 -14.28 -10.25 1.65
N GLY A 91 -13.13 -10.68 1.11
CA GLY A 91 -11.94 -9.87 0.87
C GLY A 91 -11.07 -9.56 2.09
N GLN A 92 -11.45 -9.94 3.32
CA GLN A 92 -10.64 -9.62 4.52
C GLN A 92 -9.23 -10.22 4.37
N GLY A 93 -8.19 -9.46 4.75
CA GLY A 93 -6.80 -9.92 4.66
C GLY A 93 -6.09 -9.48 3.38
N SER A 94 -6.78 -8.74 2.51
CA SER A 94 -6.20 -8.21 1.26
C SER A 94 -6.36 -6.70 1.10
N GLN A 95 -7.10 -6.03 2.00
CA GLN A 95 -7.35 -4.59 1.92
C GLN A 95 -6.04 -3.81 1.96
N THR A 96 -5.13 -4.20 2.85
CA THR A 96 -3.81 -3.54 2.95
C THR A 96 -3.04 -3.61 1.64
N LEU A 97 -3.17 -4.69 0.88
CA LEU A 97 -2.46 -4.89 -0.38
C LEU A 97 -2.91 -3.91 -1.46
N GLU A 98 -4.19 -3.56 -1.51
CA GLU A 98 -4.71 -2.60 -2.50
C GLU A 98 -4.05 -1.22 -2.34
N VAL A 99 -3.93 -0.73 -1.10
CA VAL A 99 -3.24 0.54 -0.81
C VAL A 99 -1.72 0.40 -1.00
N GLN A 100 -1.14 -0.73 -0.60
CA GLN A 100 0.30 -0.96 -0.76
C GLN A 100 0.74 -0.96 -2.23
N ARG A 101 -0.02 -1.57 -3.14
CA ARG A 101 0.29 -1.55 -4.59
C ARG A 101 0.48 -0.12 -5.10
N ILE A 102 -0.42 0.78 -4.72
CA ILE A 102 -0.38 2.18 -5.11
C ILE A 102 0.78 2.90 -4.41
N TYR A 103 0.99 2.65 -3.12
CA TYR A 103 2.14 3.18 -2.39
C TYR A 103 3.48 2.78 -3.03
N ARG A 104 3.63 1.52 -3.47
CA ARG A 104 4.85 1.05 -4.14
C ARG A 104 5.07 1.74 -5.48
N GLU A 105 4.02 2.03 -6.22
CA GLU A 105 4.13 2.81 -7.45
C GLU A 105 4.57 4.24 -7.17
N VAL A 106 3.95 4.92 -6.19
CA VAL A 106 4.38 6.26 -5.76
C VAL A 106 5.84 6.25 -5.31
N GLU A 107 6.24 5.28 -4.49
CA GLU A 107 7.62 5.14 -4.02
C GLU A 107 8.60 4.91 -5.17
N ASN A 108 8.24 4.06 -6.14
CA ASN A 108 9.04 3.80 -7.33
C ASN A 108 9.19 5.07 -8.19
N GLN A 109 8.12 5.81 -8.42
CA GLN A 109 8.20 7.07 -9.18
C GLN A 109 9.09 8.10 -8.49
N LEU A 110 8.99 8.24 -7.16
CA LEU A 110 9.82 9.16 -6.39
C LEU A 110 11.31 8.76 -6.43
N LYS A 111 11.61 7.45 -6.41
CA LYS A 111 12.99 6.93 -6.57
C LYS A 111 13.61 7.24 -7.93
N GLN A 112 12.78 7.46 -8.95
CA GLN A 112 13.21 7.81 -10.31
C GLN A 112 13.35 9.32 -10.55
N MET A 113 13.00 10.15 -9.55
CA MET A 113 13.08 11.61 -9.62
C MET A 113 14.40 12.12 -8.99
N SER A 114 14.70 13.41 -9.21
CA SER A 114 15.74 14.10 -8.42
C SER A 114 15.34 14.12 -6.94
N ALA A 115 16.32 14.21 -6.04
CA ALA A 115 16.04 14.28 -4.61
C ALA A 115 15.20 15.53 -4.27
N GLU A 116 15.47 16.64 -4.95
CA GLU A 116 14.77 17.91 -4.79
C GLU A 116 13.31 17.82 -5.24
N ASP A 117 13.01 17.16 -6.36
CA ASP A 117 11.64 17.00 -6.83
C ASP A 117 10.87 15.95 -6.02
N ALA A 118 11.52 14.84 -5.63
CA ALA A 118 10.91 13.84 -4.78
C ALA A 118 10.53 14.41 -3.40
N ALA A 119 11.37 15.29 -2.85
CA ALA A 119 11.12 15.95 -1.57
C ALA A 119 9.83 16.79 -1.55
N LYS A 120 9.33 17.27 -2.70
CA LYS A 120 8.06 18.01 -2.80
C LYS A 120 6.83 17.14 -2.51
N TYR A 121 6.98 15.81 -2.54
CA TYR A 121 5.88 14.85 -2.33
C TYR A 121 5.98 14.13 -0.98
N ALA A 122 6.86 14.57 -0.07
CA ALA A 122 7.09 13.90 1.22
C ALA A 122 5.79 13.76 2.03
N GLN A 123 4.96 14.81 2.05
CA GLN A 123 3.65 14.77 2.70
C GLN A 123 2.68 13.79 2.01
N ILE A 124 2.58 13.81 0.68
CA ILE A 124 1.68 12.90 -0.06
C ILE A 124 2.09 11.44 0.14
N LYS A 125 3.38 11.12 0.03
CA LYS A 125 3.90 9.77 0.31
C LYS A 125 3.53 9.33 1.74
N SER A 126 3.63 10.25 2.69
CA SER A 126 3.34 9.98 4.11
C SER A 126 1.86 9.73 4.41
N MET A 127 0.93 10.19 3.59
CA MET A 127 -0.51 9.91 3.74
C MET A 127 -0.83 8.41 3.63
N PHE A 128 -0.02 7.64 2.91
CA PHE A 128 -0.22 6.20 2.77
C PHE A 128 0.04 5.42 4.05
N TYR A 129 1.00 5.84 4.88
CA TYR A 129 1.35 5.13 6.11
C TYR A 129 0.18 4.93 7.07
N PRO A 130 -0.57 5.97 7.50
CA PRO A 130 -1.69 5.76 8.39
C PRO A 130 -2.81 4.91 7.75
N MET A 131 -3.03 5.00 6.44
CA MET A 131 -3.99 4.12 5.74
C MET A 131 -3.55 2.65 5.77
N MET A 132 -2.30 2.37 5.38
CA MET A 132 -1.74 1.02 5.37
C MET A 132 -1.63 0.43 6.77
N VAL A 133 -1.32 1.23 7.79
CA VAL A 133 -1.27 0.79 9.19
C VAL A 133 -2.67 0.47 9.70
N TYR A 134 -3.67 1.31 9.42
CA TYR A 134 -5.06 1.02 9.82
C TYR A 134 -5.54 -0.29 9.21
N LEU A 135 -5.32 -0.51 7.91
CA LEU A 135 -5.71 -1.74 7.23
C LEU A 135 -4.90 -2.95 7.71
N GLY A 136 -3.58 -2.79 7.94
CA GLY A 136 -2.75 -3.87 8.47
C GLY A 136 -3.19 -4.31 9.87
N ILE A 137 -3.53 -3.35 10.72
CA ILE A 137 -4.16 -3.63 12.02
C ILE A 137 -5.45 -4.45 11.83
N PHE A 138 -6.32 -4.05 10.90
CA PHE A 138 -7.57 -4.74 10.63
C PHE A 138 -7.34 -6.17 10.12
N ASP A 139 -6.42 -6.36 9.17
CA ASP A 139 -6.12 -7.68 8.60
C ASP A 139 -5.49 -8.61 9.64
N THR A 140 -4.53 -8.13 10.42
CA THR A 140 -3.88 -8.94 11.48
C THR A 140 -4.81 -9.29 12.64
N ASP A 141 -5.81 -8.46 12.96
CA ASP A 141 -6.82 -8.80 13.97
C ASP A 141 -7.64 -10.04 13.57
N VAL A 142 -7.75 -10.30 12.27
CA VAL A 142 -8.53 -11.41 11.72
C VAL A 142 -7.67 -12.64 11.46
N TYR A 143 -6.42 -12.47 11.01
CA TYR A 143 -5.59 -13.58 10.50
C TYR A 143 -4.24 -13.76 11.20
N GLY A 144 -3.81 -12.81 12.04
CA GLY A 144 -2.47 -12.81 12.62
C GLY A 144 -1.41 -12.36 11.62
N ASP A 145 -0.35 -13.15 11.46
CA ASP A 145 0.80 -12.82 10.60
C ASP A 145 0.38 -12.60 9.14
N MET A 146 1.04 -11.65 8.46
CA MET A 146 0.69 -11.30 7.08
C MET A 146 1.90 -10.83 6.26
N PRO A 147 1.88 -10.97 4.93
CA PRO A 147 2.83 -10.27 4.08
C PRO A 147 2.61 -8.75 4.16
N TYR A 148 3.63 -7.99 4.57
CA TYR A 148 3.51 -6.54 4.68
C TYR A 148 4.75 -5.80 4.17
N THR A 149 5.93 -6.12 4.70
CA THR A 149 7.18 -5.41 4.37
C THR A 149 7.65 -5.70 2.94
N GLU A 150 7.42 -6.94 2.48
CA GLU A 150 7.75 -7.41 1.13
C GLU A 150 6.55 -7.38 0.17
N ALA A 151 5.38 -7.07 0.67
CA ALA A 151 4.16 -7.10 -0.12
C ALA A 151 4.13 -6.00 -1.20
N ALA A 152 3.48 -6.36 -2.32
CA ALA A 152 3.34 -5.57 -3.53
C ALA A 152 4.66 -5.15 -4.23
N LEU A 153 5.78 -5.83 -3.95
CA LEU A 153 7.08 -5.51 -4.54
C LEU A 153 7.40 -6.21 -5.87
N ALA A 154 6.58 -7.17 -6.32
CA ALA A 154 6.90 -8.02 -7.47
C ALA A 154 7.31 -7.23 -8.73
N ALA A 155 6.63 -6.10 -9.02
CA ALA A 155 6.90 -5.25 -10.18
C ALA A 155 8.18 -4.39 -10.05
N TYR A 156 8.77 -4.31 -8.86
CA TYR A 156 9.85 -3.39 -8.50
C TYR A 156 11.14 -4.11 -8.06
N THR A 157 11.21 -5.43 -8.25
CA THR A 157 12.34 -6.29 -7.87
C THR A 157 12.83 -7.10 -9.06
N ASN A 158 14.14 -7.38 -9.11
CA ASN A 158 14.74 -8.25 -10.12
C ASN A 158 15.68 -9.28 -9.45
N PRO A 159 15.34 -10.58 -9.40
CA PRO A 159 14.13 -11.20 -9.97
C PRO A 159 12.85 -10.76 -9.26
N MET A 160 11.70 -10.97 -9.92
CA MET A 160 10.40 -10.61 -9.34
C MET A 160 10.14 -11.38 -8.03
N LEU A 161 9.82 -10.66 -6.95
CA LEU A 161 9.43 -11.23 -5.67
C LEU A 161 7.98 -11.71 -5.71
N LEU A 162 7.77 -12.96 -6.14
CA LEU A 162 6.45 -13.57 -6.29
C LEU A 162 5.91 -14.20 -5.01
N THR A 163 6.78 -14.45 -4.03
CA THR A 163 6.45 -15.09 -2.75
C THR A 163 6.95 -14.22 -1.59
N PRO A 164 6.24 -13.13 -1.26
CA PRO A 164 6.65 -12.26 -0.17
C PRO A 164 6.58 -13.01 1.17
N LYS A 165 7.53 -12.74 2.07
CA LYS A 165 7.51 -13.33 3.42
C LYS A 165 6.30 -12.86 4.22
N TYR A 166 5.91 -13.68 5.19
CA TYR A 166 4.99 -13.28 6.24
C TYR A 166 5.78 -12.58 7.35
N ASP A 167 5.34 -11.39 7.73
CA ASP A 167 5.83 -10.68 8.90
C ASP A 167 4.99 -11.10 10.10
N SER A 168 5.65 -11.34 11.23
CA SER A 168 4.92 -11.69 12.45
C SER A 168 4.08 -10.51 12.92
N MET A 169 2.89 -10.77 13.46
CA MET A 169 2.04 -9.72 14.03
C MET A 169 2.82 -8.87 15.05
N SER A 170 3.69 -9.49 15.85
CA SER A 170 4.53 -8.78 16.82
C SER A 170 5.51 -7.80 16.17
N ASP A 171 6.25 -8.24 15.15
CA ASP A 171 7.23 -7.40 14.45
C ASP A 171 6.55 -6.23 13.73
N LEU A 172 5.32 -6.46 13.23
CA LEU A 172 4.56 -5.43 12.54
C LEU A 172 4.22 -4.23 13.42
N TYR A 173 4.11 -4.36 14.75
CA TYR A 173 3.87 -3.19 15.59
C TYR A 173 5.03 -2.19 15.54
N ASP A 174 6.27 -2.67 15.51
CA ASP A 174 7.43 -1.79 15.44
C ASP A 174 7.55 -1.17 14.04
N VAL A 175 7.23 -1.94 12.98
CA VAL A 175 7.13 -1.42 11.61
C VAL A 175 6.09 -0.31 11.52
N TRP A 176 4.87 -0.56 12.02
CA TRP A 176 3.79 0.42 11.99
C TRP A 176 4.11 1.66 12.82
N MET A 177 4.70 1.49 14.01
CA MET A 177 5.11 2.63 14.83
C MET A 177 6.16 3.49 14.11
N SER A 178 7.13 2.87 13.44
CA SER A 178 8.12 3.57 12.63
C SER A 178 7.48 4.34 11.48
N GLN A 179 6.58 3.71 10.73
CA GLN A 179 5.86 4.34 9.63
C GLN A 179 4.99 5.52 10.08
N LEU A 180 4.27 5.38 11.20
CA LEU A 180 3.49 6.47 11.77
C LEU A 180 4.37 7.61 12.26
N ASN A 181 5.53 7.32 12.84
CA ASN A 181 6.49 8.34 13.26
C ASN A 181 7.07 9.09 12.05
N GLU A 182 7.46 8.38 10.99
CA GLU A 182 7.92 9.00 9.74
C GLU A 182 6.83 9.88 9.11
N ALA A 183 5.58 9.39 9.08
CA ALA A 183 4.46 10.17 8.57
C ALA A 183 4.26 11.46 9.37
N LEU A 184 4.25 11.35 10.70
CA LEU A 184 4.07 12.48 11.60
C LEU A 184 5.19 13.51 11.46
N ASP A 185 6.45 13.07 11.37
CA ASP A 185 7.59 13.95 11.09
C ASP A 185 7.38 14.71 9.78
N ASN A 186 7.04 14.02 8.69
CA ASN A 186 6.78 14.67 7.41
C ASN A 186 5.56 15.60 7.41
N PHE A 187 4.56 15.36 8.26
CA PHE A 187 3.41 16.26 8.38
C PHE A 187 3.70 17.53 9.18
N THR A 188 4.66 17.48 10.10
CA THR A 188 4.85 18.54 11.11
C THR A 188 6.14 19.33 10.93
N LYS A 189 7.16 18.76 10.30
CA LYS A 189 8.42 19.46 10.06
C LYS A 189 8.28 20.57 9.03
N GLN A 190 9.20 21.53 9.12
CA GLN A 190 9.44 22.47 8.04
C GLN A 190 10.20 21.77 6.91
N HIS A 191 9.66 21.84 5.70
CA HIS A 191 10.31 21.32 4.50
C HIS A 191 11.11 22.42 3.81
N GLU A 192 12.28 22.06 3.26
CA GLU A 192 13.06 22.95 2.40
C GLU A 192 12.31 23.27 1.10
N GLN A 193 11.63 22.27 0.56
CA GLN A 193 10.84 22.38 -0.66
C GLN A 193 9.38 22.68 -0.34
N THR A 194 8.75 23.54 -1.15
CA THR A 194 7.31 23.73 -1.10
C THR A 194 6.61 22.41 -1.43
N GLN A 195 5.84 21.90 -0.48
CA GLN A 195 5.14 20.63 -0.61
C GLN A 195 3.99 20.74 -1.61
N ILE A 196 3.79 19.69 -2.42
CA ILE A 196 2.62 19.56 -3.29
C ILE A 196 1.40 19.31 -2.41
N THR A 197 0.37 20.14 -2.60
CA THR A 197 -0.91 19.97 -1.92
C THR A 197 -1.83 19.05 -2.71
N MET A 198 -2.61 18.24 -1.99
CA MET A 198 -3.69 17.45 -2.56
C MET A 198 -4.91 18.31 -2.93
N GLY A 199 -5.15 19.42 -2.21
CA GLY A 199 -6.37 20.21 -2.39
C GLY A 199 -7.64 19.34 -2.40
N SER A 200 -8.49 19.48 -3.42
CA SER A 200 -9.72 18.68 -3.57
C SER A 200 -9.49 17.21 -3.91
N GLN A 201 -8.29 16.81 -4.32
CA GLN A 201 -7.94 15.42 -4.63
C GLN A 201 -7.83 14.56 -3.36
N ASP A 202 -7.59 15.19 -2.21
CA ASP A 202 -7.88 14.58 -0.91
C ASP A 202 -9.35 14.84 -0.59
N PHE A 203 -10.20 13.85 -0.84
CA PHE A 203 -11.63 14.00 -0.58
C PHE A 203 -12.00 13.88 0.91
N ILE A 204 -11.09 13.41 1.76
CA ILE A 204 -11.29 13.15 3.19
C ILE A 204 -11.05 14.44 3.99
N TYR A 205 -9.86 15.04 3.85
CA TYR A 205 -9.44 16.21 4.63
C TYR A 205 -9.17 17.45 3.77
N LYS A 206 -9.42 17.40 2.45
CA LYS A 206 -9.28 18.53 1.54
C LYS A 206 -7.86 19.14 1.52
N GLY A 207 -6.85 18.30 1.73
CA GLY A 207 -5.44 18.70 1.77
C GLY A 207 -4.98 19.27 3.10
N ASP A 208 -5.82 19.21 4.15
CA ASP A 208 -5.45 19.65 5.50
C ASP A 208 -4.53 18.62 6.18
N ILE A 209 -3.22 18.87 6.07
CA ILE A 209 -2.16 18.02 6.63
C ILE A 209 -2.27 17.88 8.16
N SER A 210 -2.82 18.89 8.86
CA SER A 210 -2.99 18.81 10.31
C SER A 210 -3.98 17.70 10.71
N LYS A 211 -4.98 17.42 9.88
CA LYS A 211 -5.94 16.32 10.11
C LYS A 211 -5.31 14.96 9.83
N TRP A 212 -4.42 14.87 8.84
CA TRP A 212 -3.61 13.67 8.62
C TRP A 212 -2.67 13.39 9.80
N ALA A 213 -2.03 14.42 10.36
CA ALA A 213 -1.23 14.28 11.59
C ALA A 213 -2.07 13.78 12.77
N ARG A 214 -3.28 14.32 12.97
CA ARG A 214 -4.22 13.83 14.00
C ARG A 214 -4.66 12.39 13.79
N PHE A 215 -4.91 11.98 12.54
CA PHE A 215 -5.21 10.59 12.21
C PHE A 215 -4.03 9.66 12.56
N THR A 216 -2.81 10.05 12.19
CA THR A 216 -1.58 9.32 12.55
C THR A 216 -1.40 9.19 14.06
N ASN A 217 -1.57 10.28 14.81
CA ASN A 217 -1.52 10.26 16.28
C ASN A 217 -2.61 9.34 16.88
N SER A 218 -3.81 9.31 16.29
CA SER A 218 -4.90 8.41 16.72
C SER A 218 -4.52 6.94 16.54
N LEU A 219 -3.81 6.58 15.47
CA LEU A 219 -3.31 5.23 15.25
C LEU A 219 -2.18 4.86 16.22
N LYS A 220 -1.29 5.80 16.56
CA LYS A 220 -0.28 5.58 17.61
C LYS A 220 -0.95 5.22 18.94
N LEU A 221 -2.03 5.92 19.31
CA LEU A 221 -2.83 5.58 20.50
C LEU A 221 -3.52 4.22 20.37
N LYS A 222 -4.07 3.88 19.20
CA LYS A 222 -4.66 2.55 18.95
C LYS A 222 -3.64 1.43 19.18
N LEU A 223 -2.40 1.60 18.70
CA LEU A 223 -1.30 0.66 18.96
C LEU A 223 -0.91 0.62 20.44
N ALA A 224 -0.84 1.79 21.11
CA ALA A 224 -0.54 1.86 22.54
C ALA A 224 -1.53 1.08 23.41
N VAL A 225 -2.83 1.15 23.11
CA VAL A 225 -3.86 0.38 23.83
C VAL A 225 -3.61 -1.12 23.75
N ARG A 226 -3.13 -1.62 22.62
CA ARG A 226 -2.82 -3.05 22.44
C ARG A 226 -1.60 -3.50 23.24
N TYR A 227 -0.68 -2.58 23.51
CA TYR A 227 0.45 -2.83 24.41
C TYR A 227 0.07 -2.85 25.90
N LEU A 228 -1.11 -2.38 26.33
CA LEU A 228 -1.44 -2.25 27.76
C LEU A 228 -1.27 -3.55 28.56
N ASN A 229 -1.57 -4.70 27.95
CA ASN A 229 -1.49 -6.01 28.59
C ASN A 229 -0.18 -6.76 28.30
N ILE A 230 0.72 -6.18 27.49
CA ILE A 230 2.00 -6.79 27.07
C ILE A 230 3.17 -6.00 27.66
N ASP A 231 3.18 -4.68 27.43
CA ASP A 231 4.18 -3.73 27.89
C ASP A 231 3.49 -2.39 28.21
N LYS A 232 3.06 -2.26 29.46
CA LYS A 232 2.33 -1.09 29.96
C LYS A 232 3.17 0.18 29.93
N ASP A 233 4.48 0.07 30.13
CA ASP A 233 5.38 1.21 30.13
C ASP A 233 5.56 1.75 28.71
N LYS A 234 5.73 0.87 27.71
CA LYS A 234 5.72 1.26 26.28
C LYS A 234 4.39 1.91 25.89
N ALA A 235 3.25 1.36 26.32
CA ALA A 235 1.94 1.94 26.07
C ALA A 235 1.83 3.39 26.61
N PHE A 236 2.22 3.62 27.86
CA PHE A 236 2.19 4.97 28.45
C PHE A 236 3.20 5.92 27.82
N LYS A 237 4.37 5.43 27.43
CA LYS A 237 5.35 6.23 26.70
C LYS A 237 4.76 6.76 25.38
N ILE A 238 4.19 5.87 24.56
CA ILE A 238 3.55 6.26 23.30
C ILE A 238 2.42 7.27 23.55
N ALA A 239 1.59 7.04 24.57
CA ALA A 239 0.49 7.95 24.90
C ALA A 239 1.00 9.36 25.28
N LYS A 240 2.05 9.45 26.10
CA LYS A 240 2.68 10.74 26.47
C LYS A 240 3.29 11.47 25.26
N GLU A 241 3.93 10.72 24.36
CA GLU A 241 4.46 11.27 23.11
C GLU A 241 3.35 11.87 22.25
N VAL A 242 2.21 11.18 22.11
CA VAL A 242 1.06 11.68 21.33
C VAL A 242 0.47 12.94 21.95
N VAL A 243 0.33 13.00 23.28
CA VAL A 243 -0.18 14.21 23.97
C VAL A 243 0.72 15.43 23.77
N SER A 244 2.01 15.20 23.56
CA SER A 244 3.01 16.24 23.33
C SER A 244 3.21 16.58 21.86
N SER A 245 2.51 15.88 20.96
CA SER A 245 2.59 16.01 19.51
C SER A 245 1.56 17.04 19.02
N PRO A 246 1.91 17.90 18.04
CA PRO A 246 0.99 18.88 17.45
C PRO A 246 -0.19 18.28 16.68
#